data_AF-A0A7X9F1Y4-F1
#
_entry.id   AF-A0A7X9F1Y4-F1
#
_cell.length_a   1.000
_cell.length_b   1.000
_cell.length_c   1.000
_cell.angle_alpha   90.00
_cell.angle_beta   90.00
_cell.angle_gamma   90.00
#
_symmetry.space_group_name_H-M   'P 1'
#
loop_
_entity.id
_entity.type
_entity.pdbx_description
1 polymer ?
#
loop_
_entity_poly.entity_id
_entity_poly.type
_entity_poly.pdbx_seq_one_letter_code
_entity_poly.pdbx_strand_id
1 'polypeptide(L)'
;MEGSFQLQLEQIIRGNNQSFRQLIAVSSIVVRNWARKEKYELGWIAKDGKLLDYNELVTVVVKKYIEELLIDKTFTSGMDYFKTYLISEFKNALHVCFSEFMELLKENRHTAWKITFNDLEKRSAAWFFKRDKSLKEEYHELFCESVELVYLKFMKGEYIFRSSVAFKSFFFRTLENKYLESLKNPYRKKAVSLDSLDFPVLFEEESDIDRFERQKMLKTGMDHLTCEERYVLTEFFFAEKKLREIAIETGQSEESVRIRKFRALKKLQEHFKLFGYES
;
A
#
# COMPACT_ATOMS: atom_id res chain seq x y z
N MET A 1 23.87 -10.33 20.67
CA MET A 1 23.40 -9.26 19.75
C MET A 1 23.31 -7.89 20.43
N GLU A 2 23.16 -7.81 21.77
CA GLU A 2 23.03 -6.54 22.51
C GLU A 2 24.22 -5.59 22.33
N GLY A 3 25.47 -6.09 22.30
CA GLY A 3 26.66 -5.23 22.14
C GLY A 3 26.74 -4.47 20.82
N SER A 4 26.16 -4.98 19.72
CA SER A 4 26.21 -4.31 18.41
C SER A 4 25.27 -3.09 18.35
N PHE A 5 24.09 -3.21 18.95
CA PHE A 5 23.10 -2.13 18.97
C PHE A 5 23.51 -1.00 19.92
N GLN A 6 24.05 -1.33 21.10
CA GLN A 6 24.57 -0.32 22.02
C GLN A 6 25.71 0.49 21.40
N LEU A 7 26.66 -0.16 20.72
CA LEU A 7 27.72 0.53 19.98
C LEU A 7 27.16 1.46 18.89
N GLN A 8 26.10 1.05 18.19
CA GLN A 8 25.43 1.89 17.21
C GLN A 8 24.80 3.13 17.86
N LEU A 9 24.15 2.98 19.02
CA LEU A 9 23.58 4.10 19.77
C LEU A 9 24.67 5.07 20.26
N GLU A 10 25.79 4.55 20.77
CA GLU A 10 26.93 5.39 21.18
C GLU A 10 27.49 6.21 20.01
N GLN A 11 27.59 5.61 18.83
CA GLN A 11 28.02 6.33 17.63
C GLN A 11 27.05 7.46 17.26
N ILE A 12 25.74 7.21 17.37
CA ILE A 12 24.71 8.22 17.11
C ILE A 12 24.83 9.37 18.11
N ILE A 13 25.00 9.07 19.40
CA ILE A 13 25.17 10.07 20.46
C ILE A 13 26.42 10.94 20.20
N ARG A 14 27.48 10.35 19.64
CA ARG A 14 28.70 11.07 19.22
C ARG A 14 28.54 11.86 17.91
N GLY A 15 27.32 11.95 17.36
CA GLY A 15 27.02 12.72 16.15
C GLY A 15 27.24 11.97 14.84
N ASN A 16 27.34 10.63 14.85
CA ASN A 16 27.49 9.86 13.62
C ASN A 16 26.17 9.80 12.82
N ASN A 17 26.07 10.68 11.82
CA ASN A 17 24.93 10.76 10.91
C ASN A 17 24.69 9.47 10.10
N GLN A 18 25.72 8.69 9.80
CA GLN A 18 25.57 7.44 9.08
C GLN A 18 24.87 6.38 9.94
N SER A 19 25.30 6.24 11.19
CA SER A 19 24.69 5.31 12.15
C SER A 19 23.24 5.69 12.43
N PHE A 20 22.93 7.00 12.46
CA PHE A 20 21.56 7.50 12.61
C PHE A 20 20.68 7.14 11.39
N ARG A 21 21.16 7.39 10.17
CA ARG A 21 20.44 7.00 8.94
C ARG A 21 20.19 5.49 8.87
N GLN A 22 21.16 4.68 9.29
CA GLN A 22 20.99 3.23 9.37
C GLN A 22 19.89 2.85 10.37
N LEU A 23 19.84 3.50 11.54
CA LEU A 23 18.79 3.26 12.53
C LEU A 23 17.41 3.63 11.97
N ILE A 24 17.28 4.76 11.27
CA ILE A 24 16.03 5.13 10.57
C ILE A 24 15.62 4.06 9.56
N ALA A 25 16.54 3.61 8.71
CA ALA A 25 16.24 2.60 7.70
C ALA A 25 15.74 1.28 8.33
N VAL A 26 16.41 0.81 9.37
CA VAL A 26 15.98 -0.39 10.13
C VAL A 26 14.60 -0.14 10.77
N SER A 27 14.38 1.03 11.35
CA SER A 27 13.11 1.41 11.98
C SER A 27 11.96 1.44 10.98
N SER A 28 12.18 1.99 9.78
CA SER A 28 11.19 1.98 8.69
C SER A 28 10.83 0.56 8.25
N ILE A 29 11.78 -0.37 8.24
CA ILE A 29 11.50 -1.79 7.94
C ILE A 29 10.65 -2.43 9.04
N VAL A 30 11.00 -2.20 10.31
CA VAL A 30 10.25 -2.72 11.47
C VAL A 30 8.81 -2.21 11.44
N VAL A 31 8.63 -0.90 11.27
CA VAL A 31 7.31 -0.25 11.20
C VAL A 31 6.50 -0.76 10.01
N ARG A 32 7.11 -0.87 8.82
CA ARG A 32 6.42 -1.38 7.63
C ARG A 32 5.94 -2.83 7.82
N ASN A 33 6.77 -3.68 8.40
CA ASN A 33 6.41 -5.07 8.69
C ASN A 33 5.29 -5.16 9.72
N TRP A 34 5.35 -4.36 10.79
CA TRP A 34 4.29 -4.26 11.79
C TRP A 34 2.97 -3.77 11.17
N ALA A 35 3.00 -2.65 10.45
CA ALA A 35 1.81 -2.06 9.83
C ALA A 35 1.15 -3.02 8.84
N ARG A 36 1.95 -3.76 8.06
CA ARG A 36 1.44 -4.82 7.17
C ARG A 36 0.75 -5.94 7.94
N LYS A 37 1.33 -6.41 9.05
CA LYS A 37 0.76 -7.47 9.89
C LYS A 37 -0.57 -7.03 10.51
N GLU A 38 -0.60 -5.81 11.03
CA GLU A 38 -1.77 -5.22 11.69
C GLU A 38 -2.73 -4.52 10.71
N LYS A 39 -2.43 -4.56 9.40
CA LYS A 39 -3.22 -3.98 8.29
C LYS A 39 -3.46 -2.47 8.39
N TYR A 40 -2.56 -1.73 9.05
CA TYR A 40 -2.59 -0.26 9.05
C TYR A 40 -2.12 0.29 7.69
N GLU A 41 -2.78 1.36 7.24
CA GLU A 41 -2.32 2.14 6.09
C GLU A 41 -1.34 3.23 6.52
N LEU A 42 -0.14 3.19 5.93
CA LEU A 42 0.91 4.17 6.18
C LEU A 42 0.83 5.39 5.25
N GLY A 43 0.07 5.30 4.15
CA GLY A 43 -0.10 6.40 3.20
C GLY A 43 -1.30 7.30 3.48
N TRP A 44 -2.14 6.94 4.46
CA TRP A 44 -3.35 7.70 4.82
C TRP A 44 -3.09 8.51 6.08
N ILE A 45 -2.10 9.39 6.00
CA ILE A 45 -1.65 10.21 7.11
C ILE A 45 -1.43 11.64 6.66
N ALA A 46 -1.73 12.56 7.55
CA ALA A 46 -1.52 13.98 7.35
C ALA A 46 -1.00 14.61 8.63
N LYS A 47 -0.35 15.75 8.48
CA LYS A 47 0.04 16.61 9.57
C LYS A 47 -0.01 18.07 9.11
N ASP A 48 -0.55 18.95 9.94
CA ASP A 48 -0.61 20.40 9.67
C ASP A 48 -1.28 20.71 8.32
N GLY A 49 -2.34 19.95 7.99
CA GLY A 49 -3.11 20.11 6.75
C GLY A 49 -2.44 19.56 5.49
N LYS A 50 -1.28 18.89 5.60
CA LYS A 50 -0.52 18.33 4.47
C LYS A 50 -0.36 16.83 4.60
N LEU A 51 -0.28 16.15 3.46
CA LEU A 51 0.05 14.73 3.41
C LEU A 51 1.48 14.53 3.93
N LEU A 52 1.67 13.45 4.70
CA LEU A 52 2.94 13.16 5.37
C LEU A 52 3.52 11.84 4.85
N ASP A 53 4.83 11.79 4.60
CA ASP A 53 5.52 10.49 4.43
C ASP A 53 5.71 9.83 5.80
N TYR A 54 5.30 8.58 5.94
CA TYR A 54 5.47 7.83 7.19
C TYR A 54 6.94 7.71 7.61
N ASN A 55 7.91 7.81 6.68
CA ASN A 55 9.33 7.83 7.04
C ASN A 55 9.71 9.09 7.84
N GLU A 56 9.02 10.21 7.62
CA GLU A 56 9.19 11.40 8.45
C GLU A 56 8.69 11.13 9.88
N LEU A 57 7.56 10.43 10.01
CA LEU A 57 7.02 10.02 11.31
C LEU A 57 7.97 9.04 12.03
N VAL A 58 8.55 8.08 11.32
CA VAL A 58 9.61 7.21 11.86
C VAL A 58 10.78 8.04 12.36
N THR A 59 11.22 9.03 11.58
CA THR A 59 12.33 9.91 11.96
C THR A 59 12.04 10.68 13.24
N VAL A 60 10.83 11.20 13.40
CA VAL A 60 10.40 11.89 14.63
C VAL A 60 10.44 10.95 15.83
N VAL A 61 9.89 9.74 15.70
CA VAL A 61 9.86 8.76 16.81
C VAL A 61 11.27 8.32 17.21
N VAL A 62 12.16 8.08 16.23
CA VAL A 62 13.54 7.71 16.54
C VAL A 62 14.32 8.85 17.17
N LYS A 63 14.13 10.11 16.73
CA LYS A 63 14.75 11.27 17.39
C LYS A 63 14.31 11.36 18.85
N LYS A 64 13.01 11.21 19.11
CA LYS A 64 12.45 11.19 20.47
C LYS A 64 13.11 10.12 21.35
N TYR A 65 13.28 8.91 20.81
CA TYR A 65 13.99 7.83 21.51
C TYR A 65 15.45 8.20 21.88
N ILE A 66 16.18 8.81 20.94
CA ILE A 66 17.57 9.24 21.18
C ILE A 66 17.63 10.38 22.20
N GLU A 67 16.69 11.32 22.16
CA GLU A 67 16.59 12.40 23.14
C GLU A 67 16.31 11.86 24.56
N GLU A 68 15.39 10.90 24.70
CA GLU A 68 15.11 10.25 25.98
C GLU A 68 16.33 9.48 26.52
N LEU A 69 17.07 8.78 25.65
CA LEU A 69 18.33 8.13 25.98
C LEU A 69 19.41 9.09 26.51
N LEU A 70 19.45 10.32 26.00
CA LEU A 70 20.41 11.34 26.44
C LEU A 70 20.06 11.91 27.82
N ILE A 71 18.76 11.95 28.16
CA ILE A 71 18.26 12.51 29.41
C ILE A 71 18.38 11.49 30.56
N ASP A 72 18.06 10.22 30.32
CA ASP A 72 18.04 9.17 31.35
C ASP A 72 19.18 8.16 31.17
N LYS A 73 20.19 8.23 32.05
CA LYS A 73 21.33 7.29 32.06
C LYS A 73 20.97 5.87 32.54
N THR A 74 19.76 5.66 33.05
CA THR A 74 19.23 4.33 33.44
C THR A 74 18.38 3.68 32.34
N PHE A 75 18.22 4.38 31.21
CA PHE A 75 17.37 3.96 30.12
C PHE A 75 17.83 2.63 29.50
N THR A 76 16.89 1.70 29.36
CA THR A 76 17.15 0.35 28.87
C THR A 76 17.44 0.39 27.37
N SER A 77 18.69 0.15 26.97
CA SER A 77 19.19 0.37 25.60
C SER A 77 19.22 -0.90 24.73
N GLY A 78 18.36 -1.87 25.03
CA GLY A 78 18.27 -3.12 24.28
C GLY A 78 17.48 -2.97 22.97
N MET A 79 17.86 -3.73 21.93
CA MET A 79 17.18 -3.71 20.63
C MET A 79 15.69 -4.08 20.73
N ASP A 80 15.33 -5.01 21.60
CA ASP A 80 13.93 -5.44 21.76
C ASP A 80 13.09 -4.40 22.51
N TYR A 81 13.69 -3.69 23.46
CA TYR A 81 13.08 -2.53 24.08
C TYR A 81 12.85 -1.42 23.04
N PHE A 82 13.88 -1.09 22.25
CA PHE A 82 13.77 -0.10 21.18
C PHE A 82 12.66 -0.43 20.19
N LYS A 83 12.54 -1.69 19.73
CA LYS A 83 11.44 -2.10 18.84
C LYS A 83 10.07 -1.88 19.48
N THR A 84 9.93 -2.22 20.76
CA THR A 84 8.68 -2.07 21.51
C THR A 84 8.30 -0.59 21.65
N TYR A 85 9.27 0.24 22.04
CA TYR A 85 9.12 1.70 22.08
C TYR A 85 8.72 2.26 20.72
N LEU A 86 9.50 1.92 19.68
CA LEU A 86 9.29 2.40 18.31
C LEU A 86 7.86 2.09 17.83
N ILE A 87 7.39 0.85 18.00
CA ILE A 87 6.05 0.46 17.57
C ILE A 87 4.97 1.18 18.38
N SER A 88 5.14 1.28 19.70
CA SER A 88 4.17 1.95 20.58
C SER A 88 4.01 3.43 20.20
N GLU A 89 5.14 4.16 20.15
CA GLU A 89 5.14 5.58 19.83
C GLU A 89 4.70 5.85 18.39
N PHE A 90 5.16 5.04 17.43
CA PHE A 90 4.73 5.16 16.05
C PHE A 90 3.22 4.93 15.91
N LYS A 91 2.66 3.93 16.58
CA LYS A 91 1.22 3.66 16.56
C LYS A 91 0.41 4.85 17.09
N ASN A 92 0.85 5.46 18.18
CA ASN A 92 0.20 6.63 18.75
C ASN A 92 0.24 7.81 17.78
N ALA A 93 1.42 8.10 17.23
CA ALA A 93 1.59 9.17 16.26
C ALA A 93 0.79 8.91 14.97
N LEU A 94 0.75 7.66 14.50
CA LEU A 94 -0.03 7.23 13.35
C LEU A 94 -1.53 7.48 13.54
N HIS A 95 -2.08 7.22 14.73
CA HIS A 95 -3.49 7.47 15.01
C HIS A 95 -3.85 8.97 14.92
N VAL A 96 -2.96 9.84 15.43
CA VAL A 96 -3.14 11.29 15.34
C VAL A 96 -3.10 11.74 13.88
N CYS A 97 -2.06 11.36 13.13
CA CYS A 97 -1.92 11.74 11.73
C CYS A 97 -3.00 11.15 10.82
N PHE A 98 -3.52 9.95 11.15
CA PHE A 98 -4.67 9.37 10.46
C PHE A 98 -5.94 10.20 10.70
N SER A 99 -6.14 10.67 11.93
CA SER A 99 -7.29 11.52 12.26
C SER A 99 -7.25 12.83 11.48
N GLU A 100 -6.08 13.47 11.37
CA GLU A 100 -5.88 14.65 10.52
C GLU A 100 -6.14 14.34 9.03
N PHE A 101 -5.73 13.16 8.55
CA PHE A 101 -6.01 12.74 7.17
C PHE A 101 -7.52 12.57 6.91
N MET A 102 -8.28 12.07 7.88
CA MET A 102 -9.75 12.00 7.78
C MET A 102 -10.38 13.40 7.67
N GLU A 103 -9.82 14.41 8.35
CA GLU A 103 -10.28 15.80 8.19
C GLU A 103 -10.00 16.33 6.78
N LEU A 104 -8.84 16.01 6.17
CA LEU A 104 -8.58 16.37 4.77
C LEU A 104 -9.61 15.75 3.81
N LEU A 105 -10.05 14.50 4.07
CA LEU A 105 -11.11 13.89 3.27
C LEU A 105 -12.45 14.63 3.45
N LYS A 106 -12.80 15.04 4.68
CA LYS A 106 -14.03 15.79 4.98
C LYS A 106 -14.02 17.19 4.36
N GLU A 107 -12.85 17.82 4.31
CA GLU A 107 -12.63 19.08 3.57
C GLU A 107 -12.67 18.91 2.05
N ASN A 108 -12.95 17.69 1.56
CA ASN A 108 -12.95 17.33 0.14
C ASN A 108 -11.63 17.68 -0.57
N ARG A 109 -10.50 17.48 0.10
CA ARG A 109 -9.18 17.71 -0.49
C ARG A 109 -8.91 16.67 -1.58
N HIS A 110 -8.78 17.13 -2.82
CA HIS A 110 -8.54 16.26 -3.97
C HIS A 110 -7.31 15.36 -3.81
N THR A 111 -6.22 15.87 -3.23
CA THR A 111 -4.99 15.11 -3.01
C THR A 111 -5.19 13.92 -2.05
N ALA A 112 -5.97 14.11 -0.98
CA ALA A 112 -6.28 13.05 -0.03
C ALA A 112 -7.18 11.98 -0.68
N TRP A 113 -8.25 12.40 -1.38
CA TRP A 113 -9.14 11.50 -2.10
C TRP A 113 -8.42 10.73 -3.21
N LYS A 114 -7.51 11.35 -3.96
CA LYS A 114 -6.70 10.70 -4.99
C LYS A 114 -5.85 9.56 -4.41
N ILE A 115 -5.22 9.76 -3.25
CA ILE A 115 -4.44 8.71 -2.57
C ILE A 115 -5.35 7.57 -2.10
N THR A 116 -6.49 7.89 -1.48
CA THR A 116 -7.46 6.89 -1.03
C THR A 116 -8.01 6.08 -2.20
N PHE A 117 -8.42 6.75 -3.28
CA PHE A 117 -8.92 6.12 -4.51
C PHE A 117 -7.89 5.15 -5.09
N ASN A 118 -6.67 5.62 -5.33
CA ASN A 118 -5.61 4.80 -5.93
C ASN A 118 -5.23 3.59 -5.06
N ASP A 119 -5.23 3.73 -3.74
CA ASP A 119 -4.98 2.60 -2.83
C ASP A 119 -6.15 1.59 -2.86
N LEU A 120 -7.39 2.08 -2.80
CA LEU A 120 -8.57 1.22 -2.83
C LEU A 120 -8.74 0.52 -4.18
N GLU A 121 -8.45 1.18 -5.29
CA GLU A 121 -8.57 0.60 -6.64
C GLU A 121 -7.64 -0.60 -6.79
N LYS A 122 -6.34 -0.42 -6.44
CA LYS A 122 -5.34 -1.50 -6.48
C LYS A 122 -5.77 -2.72 -5.70
N ARG A 123 -6.36 -2.51 -4.51
CA ARG A 123 -6.82 -3.60 -3.64
C ARG A 123 -8.13 -4.23 -4.14
N SER A 124 -9.03 -3.42 -4.70
CA SER A 124 -10.30 -3.88 -5.25
C SER A 124 -10.09 -4.75 -6.46
N ALA A 125 -9.15 -4.38 -7.34
CA ALA A 125 -8.74 -5.22 -8.47
C ALA A 125 -8.34 -6.62 -7.99
N ALA A 126 -7.45 -6.73 -7.00
CA ALA A 126 -7.06 -8.01 -6.41
C ALA A 126 -8.25 -8.75 -5.76
N TRP A 127 -9.17 -8.03 -5.12
CA TRP A 127 -10.38 -8.60 -4.52
C TRP A 127 -11.34 -9.20 -5.56
N PHE A 128 -11.52 -8.54 -6.71
CA PHE A 128 -12.36 -9.01 -7.81
C PHE A 128 -11.76 -10.20 -8.53
N PHE A 129 -10.46 -10.15 -8.89
CA PHE A 129 -9.79 -11.25 -9.61
C PHE A 129 -9.81 -12.58 -8.86
N LYS A 130 -9.87 -12.54 -7.51
CA LYS A 130 -10.03 -13.76 -6.69
C LYS A 130 -11.40 -14.41 -6.82
N ARG A 131 -12.45 -13.64 -7.15
CA ARG A 131 -13.84 -14.10 -7.20
C ARG A 131 -14.29 -14.41 -8.61
N ASP A 132 -13.94 -13.56 -9.57
CA ASP A 132 -14.33 -13.74 -10.96
C ASP A 132 -13.23 -13.24 -11.90
N LYS A 133 -12.64 -14.18 -12.64
CA LYS A 133 -11.55 -13.90 -13.58
C LYS A 133 -12.04 -13.28 -14.90
N SER A 134 -13.35 -13.26 -15.14
CA SER A 134 -13.97 -12.84 -16.40
C SER A 134 -14.46 -11.39 -16.43
N LEU A 135 -14.61 -10.74 -15.27
CA LEU A 135 -15.21 -9.41 -15.12
C LEU A 135 -14.23 -8.24 -15.37
N LYS A 136 -13.53 -8.19 -16.50
CA LYS A 136 -12.46 -7.20 -16.74
C LYS A 136 -12.93 -5.73 -16.92
N GLU A 137 -14.14 -5.48 -17.35
CA GLU A 137 -14.65 -4.11 -17.57
C GLU A 137 -15.65 -3.70 -16.47
N GLU A 138 -16.48 -4.65 -16.02
CA GLU A 138 -17.48 -4.41 -14.96
C GLU A 138 -16.86 -4.10 -13.59
N TYR A 139 -15.61 -4.52 -13.31
CA TYR A 139 -15.01 -4.27 -11.98
C TYR A 139 -14.74 -2.80 -11.71
N HIS A 140 -14.36 -2.02 -12.74
CA HIS A 140 -14.02 -0.61 -12.55
C HIS A 140 -15.29 0.20 -12.30
N GLU A 141 -16.38 -0.10 -13.01
CA GLU A 141 -17.70 0.49 -12.74
C GLU A 141 -18.17 0.20 -11.32
N LEU A 142 -18.15 -1.07 -10.89
CA LEU A 142 -18.54 -1.45 -9.53
C LEU A 142 -17.65 -0.81 -8.45
N PHE A 143 -16.35 -0.66 -8.75
CA PHE A 143 -15.43 0.05 -7.88
C PHE A 143 -15.82 1.53 -7.75
N CYS A 144 -16.04 2.22 -8.87
CA CYS A 144 -16.45 3.63 -8.89
C CYS A 144 -17.78 3.85 -8.14
N GLU A 145 -18.81 3.03 -8.39
CA GLU A 145 -20.08 3.08 -7.66
C GLU A 145 -19.89 2.89 -6.14
N SER A 146 -18.98 2.01 -5.76
CA SER A 146 -18.69 1.71 -4.36
C SER A 146 -17.97 2.88 -3.69
N VAL A 147 -17.00 3.50 -4.38
CA VAL A 147 -16.33 4.70 -3.90
C VAL A 147 -17.31 5.86 -3.78
N GLU A 148 -18.18 6.07 -4.77
CA GLU A 148 -19.19 7.12 -4.74
C GLU A 148 -20.13 6.97 -3.54
N LEU A 149 -20.62 5.76 -3.27
CA LEU A 149 -21.47 5.52 -2.10
C LEU A 149 -20.73 5.77 -0.79
N VAL A 150 -19.46 5.35 -0.69
CA VAL A 150 -18.64 5.62 0.49
C VAL A 150 -18.40 7.12 0.66
N TYR A 151 -18.08 7.83 -0.42
CA TYR A 151 -17.90 9.27 -0.46
C TYR A 151 -19.17 9.97 0.05
N LEU A 152 -20.34 9.68 -0.52
CA LEU A 152 -21.61 10.30 -0.13
C LEU A 152 -21.92 10.07 1.35
N LYS A 153 -21.76 8.83 1.85
CA LYS A 153 -22.02 8.50 3.25
C LYS A 153 -21.02 9.16 4.21
N PHE A 154 -19.76 9.25 3.80
CA PHE A 154 -18.72 9.90 4.58
C PHE A 154 -18.94 11.42 4.65
N MET A 155 -19.23 12.06 3.52
CA MET A 155 -19.48 13.51 3.45
C MET A 155 -20.77 13.93 4.17
N LYS A 156 -21.77 13.06 4.26
CA LYS A 156 -22.97 13.27 5.09
C LYS A 156 -22.71 13.13 6.60
N GLY A 157 -21.52 12.69 7.01
CA GLY A 157 -21.19 12.46 8.42
C GLY A 157 -21.87 11.23 9.02
N GLU A 158 -22.40 10.31 8.21
CA GLU A 158 -23.07 9.09 8.70
C GLU A 158 -22.07 8.13 9.38
N TYR A 159 -20.78 8.24 9.05
CA TYR A 159 -19.73 7.37 9.57
C TYR A 159 -18.50 8.17 9.99
N ILE A 160 -17.93 7.79 11.14
CA ILE A 160 -16.66 8.32 11.64
C ILE A 160 -15.68 7.15 11.76
N PHE A 161 -14.55 7.26 11.07
CA PHE A 161 -13.52 6.22 11.05
C PHE A 161 -12.35 6.61 11.94
N ARG A 162 -12.03 5.78 12.94
CA ARG A 162 -10.89 5.97 13.85
C ARG A 162 -9.63 5.23 13.41
N SER A 163 -9.72 4.41 12.37
CA SER A 163 -8.57 3.71 11.81
C SER A 163 -8.78 3.43 10.33
N SER A 164 -7.66 3.30 9.61
CA SER A 164 -7.66 2.90 8.21
C SER A 164 -8.22 1.49 8.00
N VAL A 165 -8.07 0.60 8.98
CA VAL A 165 -8.71 -0.73 8.98
C VAL A 165 -10.23 -0.59 8.94
N ALA A 166 -10.82 0.24 9.80
CA ALA A 166 -12.26 0.43 9.86
C ALA A 166 -12.81 1.04 8.56
N PHE A 167 -12.12 2.05 8.02
CA PHE A 167 -12.49 2.67 6.73
C PHE A 167 -12.50 1.63 5.60
N LYS A 168 -11.41 0.85 5.46
CA LYS A 168 -11.33 -0.20 4.42
C LYS A 168 -12.40 -1.27 4.60
N SER A 169 -12.63 -1.74 5.83
CA SER A 169 -13.67 -2.73 6.10
C SER A 169 -15.06 -2.24 5.67
N PHE A 170 -15.35 -0.96 5.91
CA PHE A 170 -16.59 -0.34 5.44
C PHE A 170 -16.66 -0.30 3.91
N PHE A 171 -15.57 0.14 3.25
CA PHE A 171 -15.49 0.16 1.79
C PHE A 171 -15.67 -1.24 1.18
N PHE A 172 -14.96 -2.25 1.66
CA PHE A 172 -15.07 -3.62 1.11
C PHE A 172 -16.44 -4.25 1.34
N ARG A 173 -17.13 -3.90 2.43
CA ARG A 173 -18.53 -4.30 2.63
C ARG A 173 -19.46 -3.65 1.62
N THR A 174 -19.27 -2.36 1.34
CA THR A 174 -19.99 -1.66 0.27
C THR A 174 -19.73 -2.30 -1.10
N LEU A 175 -18.46 -2.57 -1.41
CA LEU A 175 -18.04 -3.23 -2.65
C LEU A 175 -18.67 -4.61 -2.81
N GLU A 176 -18.66 -5.42 -1.75
CA GLU A 176 -19.26 -6.76 -1.76
C GLU A 176 -20.78 -6.70 -1.97
N ASN A 177 -21.47 -5.75 -1.34
CA ASN A 177 -22.90 -5.54 -1.57
C ASN A 177 -23.18 -5.16 -3.03
N LYS A 178 -22.40 -4.24 -3.61
CA LYS A 178 -22.54 -3.82 -5.00
C LYS A 178 -22.28 -4.96 -5.99
N TYR A 179 -21.28 -5.77 -5.71
CA TYR A 179 -21.03 -6.99 -6.46
C TYR A 179 -22.19 -7.99 -6.38
N LEU A 180 -22.76 -8.22 -5.19
CA LEU A 180 -23.90 -9.13 -5.04
C LEU A 180 -25.17 -8.58 -5.72
N GLU A 181 -25.38 -7.26 -5.72
CA GLU A 181 -26.45 -6.59 -6.45
C GLU A 181 -26.32 -6.80 -7.96
N SER A 182 -25.09 -6.68 -8.51
CA SER A 182 -24.86 -6.87 -9.95
C SER A 182 -25.14 -8.31 -10.39
N LEU A 183 -24.80 -9.30 -9.56
CA LEU A 183 -25.10 -10.72 -9.83
C LEU A 183 -26.60 -11.03 -9.82
N LYS A 184 -27.37 -10.36 -8.96
CA LYS A 184 -28.82 -10.60 -8.79
C LYS A 184 -29.68 -9.96 -9.88
N ASN A 185 -29.14 -9.02 -10.66
CA ASN A 185 -29.90 -8.26 -11.64
C ASN A 185 -29.69 -8.80 -13.07
N PRO A 186 -30.51 -9.74 -13.57
CA PRO A 186 -30.41 -10.23 -14.95
C PRO A 186 -30.70 -9.14 -16.00
N TYR A 187 -31.22 -7.97 -15.60
CA TYR A 187 -31.46 -6.82 -16.48
C TYR A 187 -30.24 -5.90 -16.65
N ARG A 188 -29.23 -5.96 -15.75
CA ARG A 188 -27.97 -5.20 -15.93
C ARG A 188 -27.20 -5.67 -17.17
N LYS A 189 -27.35 -6.95 -17.54
CA LYS A 189 -26.81 -7.53 -18.78
C LYS A 189 -27.60 -7.17 -20.05
N LYS A 190 -28.79 -6.54 -19.93
CA LYS A 190 -29.68 -6.20 -21.05
C LYS A 190 -29.91 -4.69 -21.23
N ALA A 191 -29.60 -3.87 -20.23
CA ALA A 191 -29.60 -2.42 -20.35
C ALA A 191 -28.27 -1.97 -20.97
N VAL A 192 -28.09 -2.23 -22.27
CA VAL A 192 -27.13 -1.46 -23.05
C VAL A 192 -27.65 -0.02 -23.08
N SER A 193 -26.85 0.90 -22.56
CA SER A 193 -27.14 2.33 -22.58
C SER A 193 -27.25 2.80 -24.03
N LEU A 194 -28.43 3.31 -24.39
CA LEU A 194 -28.63 4.19 -25.54
C LEU A 194 -27.81 5.45 -25.28
N ASP A 195 -26.75 5.65 -26.04
CA ASP A 195 -26.18 6.94 -26.45
C ASP A 195 -25.97 8.09 -25.42
N SER A 196 -24.87 8.79 -25.64
CA SER A 196 -24.88 10.26 -25.72
C SER A 196 -25.20 11.05 -24.46
N LEU A 197 -24.16 11.35 -23.68
CA LEU A 197 -23.90 12.73 -23.27
C LEU A 197 -22.45 12.79 -22.81
N ASP A 198 -21.59 13.32 -23.68
CA ASP A 198 -20.25 13.78 -23.33
C ASP A 198 -20.37 14.80 -22.19
N PHE A 199 -20.05 14.37 -20.97
CA PHE A 199 -19.64 15.28 -19.92
C PHE A 199 -18.13 15.38 -19.97
N PRO A 200 -17.55 16.59 -20.17
CA PRO A 200 -16.12 16.77 -20.03
C PRO A 200 -15.79 16.63 -18.54
N VAL A 201 -15.40 15.42 -18.13
CA VAL A 201 -14.89 15.17 -16.80
C VAL A 201 -13.44 15.65 -16.77
N LEU A 202 -13.21 16.77 -16.12
CA LEU A 202 -11.89 17.31 -15.79
C LEU A 202 -11.19 16.39 -14.79
N PHE A 203 -10.62 15.29 -15.26
CA PHE A 203 -9.45 14.68 -14.65
C PHE A 203 -8.25 15.07 -15.51
N GLU A 204 -7.17 15.57 -14.89
CA GLU A 204 -5.89 15.73 -15.59
C GLU A 204 -5.48 14.35 -16.13
N GLU A 205 -5.64 14.17 -17.44
CA GLU A 205 -5.22 12.98 -18.17
C GLU A 205 -3.69 12.85 -18.08
N GLU A 206 -3.24 11.83 -17.37
CA GLU A 206 -2.07 11.09 -17.82
C GLU A 206 -2.44 10.58 -19.22
N SER A 207 -1.73 11.01 -20.26
CA SER A 207 -2.21 10.81 -21.64
C SER A 207 -2.52 9.34 -21.90
N ASP A 208 -3.61 9.04 -22.63
CA ASP A 208 -3.96 7.66 -22.99
C ASP A 208 -2.80 6.92 -23.70
N ILE A 209 -1.91 7.70 -24.32
CA ILE A 209 -0.65 7.25 -24.92
C ILE A 209 0.28 6.68 -23.85
N ASP A 210 0.52 7.38 -22.73
CA ASP A 210 1.41 6.91 -21.65
C ASP A 210 0.88 5.65 -20.95
N ARG A 211 -0.43 5.49 -20.86
CA ARG A 211 -1.07 4.29 -20.29
C ARG A 211 -0.91 3.09 -21.23
N PHE A 212 -1.13 3.30 -22.52
CA PHE A 212 -0.97 2.26 -23.54
C PHE A 212 0.49 1.81 -23.67
N GLU A 213 1.44 2.75 -23.64
CA GLU A 213 2.86 2.47 -23.72
C GLU A 213 3.35 1.66 -22.51
N ARG A 214 2.93 2.02 -21.29
CA ARG A 214 3.25 1.25 -20.08
C ARG A 214 2.66 -0.15 -20.08
N GLN A 215 1.41 -0.32 -20.55
CA GLN A 215 0.80 -1.65 -20.68
C GLN A 215 1.52 -2.52 -21.70
N LYS A 216 1.87 -1.95 -22.86
CA LYS A 216 2.63 -2.64 -23.90
C LYS A 216 4.00 -3.06 -23.39
N MET A 217 4.69 -2.17 -22.67
CA MET A 217 6.01 -2.45 -22.09
C MET A 217 5.94 -3.56 -21.03
N LEU A 218 4.95 -3.51 -20.12
CA LEU A 218 4.75 -4.56 -19.12
C LEU A 218 4.46 -5.91 -19.79
N LYS A 219 3.62 -5.92 -20.82
CA LYS A 219 3.32 -7.12 -21.60
C LYS A 219 4.59 -7.70 -22.24
N THR A 220 5.37 -6.86 -22.92
CA THR A 220 6.65 -7.27 -23.52
C THR A 220 7.64 -7.76 -22.45
N GLY A 221 7.76 -7.07 -21.31
CA GLY A 221 8.64 -7.49 -20.22
C GLY A 221 8.24 -8.83 -19.61
N MET A 222 6.93 -9.07 -19.46
CA MET A 222 6.39 -10.35 -19.00
C MET A 222 6.61 -11.47 -20.04
N ASP A 223 6.59 -11.14 -21.33
CA ASP A 223 6.88 -12.07 -22.42
C ASP A 223 8.35 -12.52 -22.45
N HIS A 224 9.28 -11.69 -21.94
CA HIS A 224 10.69 -12.04 -21.77
C HIS A 224 10.99 -12.95 -20.55
N LEU A 225 10.01 -13.19 -19.68
CA LEU A 225 10.14 -14.13 -18.56
C LEU A 225 9.83 -15.56 -19.01
N THR A 226 10.53 -16.53 -18.41
CA THR A 226 10.19 -17.95 -18.62
C THR A 226 8.81 -18.27 -18.06
N CYS A 227 8.16 -19.32 -18.56
CA CYS A 227 6.84 -19.73 -18.08
C CYS A 227 6.79 -19.92 -16.56
N GLU A 228 7.85 -20.46 -15.97
CA GLU A 228 7.95 -20.64 -14.51
C GLU A 228 8.16 -19.32 -13.75
N GLU A 229 8.97 -18.40 -14.29
CA GLU A 229 9.17 -17.08 -13.69
C GLU A 229 7.87 -16.25 -13.72
N ARG A 230 7.18 -16.29 -14.85
CA ARG A 230 5.88 -15.66 -15.04
C ARG A 230 4.83 -16.27 -14.11
N TYR A 231 4.83 -17.59 -13.94
CA TYR A 231 3.94 -18.28 -13.02
C TYR A 231 4.19 -17.83 -11.58
N VAL A 232 5.44 -17.83 -11.11
CA VAL A 232 5.79 -17.40 -9.75
C VAL A 232 5.39 -15.93 -9.50
N LEU A 233 5.61 -15.03 -10.46
CA LEU A 233 5.16 -13.64 -10.32
C LEU A 233 3.64 -13.53 -10.36
N THR A 234 2.97 -14.27 -11.23
CA THR A 234 1.52 -14.28 -11.33
C THR A 234 0.89 -14.76 -10.02
N GLU A 235 1.34 -15.91 -9.51
CA GLU A 235 0.82 -16.48 -8.27
C GLU A 235 1.18 -15.64 -7.04
N PHE A 236 2.37 -15.02 -7.02
CA PHE A 236 2.77 -14.19 -5.89
C PHE A 236 2.05 -12.83 -5.86
N PHE A 237 1.99 -12.12 -7.01
CA PHE A 237 1.45 -10.76 -7.07
C PHE A 237 -0.06 -10.72 -7.36
N PHE A 238 -0.59 -11.69 -8.11
CA PHE A 238 -2.01 -11.71 -8.49
C PHE A 238 -2.81 -12.71 -7.65
N ALA A 239 -2.24 -13.86 -7.27
CA ALA A 239 -2.93 -14.81 -6.38
C ALA A 239 -2.63 -14.58 -4.88
N GLU A 240 -1.75 -13.64 -4.54
CA GLU A 240 -1.26 -13.34 -3.16
C GLU A 240 -0.78 -14.58 -2.38
N LYS A 241 -0.39 -15.64 -3.09
CA LYS A 241 0.07 -16.87 -2.46
C LYS A 241 1.36 -16.62 -1.70
N LYS A 242 1.46 -17.23 -0.52
CA LYS A 242 2.73 -17.25 0.21
C LYS A 242 3.72 -18.09 -0.61
N LEU A 243 5.01 -17.75 -0.53
CA LEU A 243 6.06 -18.50 -1.24
C LEU A 243 6.03 -20.00 -0.93
N ARG A 244 5.55 -20.38 0.27
CA ARG A 244 5.31 -21.76 0.68
C ARG A 244 4.23 -22.46 -0.14
N GLU A 245 3.13 -21.78 -0.44
CA GLU A 245 2.01 -22.34 -1.20
C GLU A 245 2.43 -22.55 -2.66
N ILE A 246 3.13 -21.57 -3.24
CA ILE A 246 3.70 -21.68 -4.60
C ILE A 246 4.75 -22.81 -4.65
N ALA A 247 5.56 -22.96 -3.60
CA ALA A 247 6.56 -24.04 -3.50
C ALA A 247 5.90 -25.43 -3.48
N ILE A 248 4.81 -25.59 -2.72
CA ILE A 248 4.04 -26.83 -2.67
C ILE A 248 3.42 -27.14 -4.04
N GLU A 249 2.83 -26.15 -4.71
CA GLU A 249 2.18 -26.33 -6.01
C GLU A 249 3.16 -26.62 -7.15
N THR A 250 4.35 -26.05 -7.08
CA THR A 250 5.40 -26.23 -8.10
C THR A 250 6.33 -27.41 -7.81
N GLY A 251 6.19 -28.08 -6.65
CA GLY A 251 7.10 -29.15 -6.21
C GLY A 251 8.52 -28.66 -5.92
N GLN A 252 8.68 -27.38 -5.58
CA GLN A 252 9.98 -26.74 -5.36
C GLN A 252 10.18 -26.35 -3.88
N SER A 253 11.40 -26.01 -3.50
CA SER A 253 11.66 -25.44 -2.16
C SER A 253 11.24 -23.97 -2.11
N GLU A 254 10.80 -23.52 -0.94
CA GLU A 254 10.43 -22.10 -0.71
C GLU A 254 11.58 -21.14 -1.07
N GLU A 255 12.83 -21.55 -0.84
CA GLU A 255 14.03 -20.81 -1.22
C GLU A 255 14.18 -20.68 -2.74
N SER A 256 13.95 -21.76 -3.48
CA SER A 256 14.01 -21.77 -4.95
C SER A 256 12.98 -20.81 -5.55
N VAL A 257 11.74 -20.83 -5.04
CA VAL A 257 10.67 -19.91 -5.46
C VAL A 257 11.03 -18.45 -5.14
N ARG A 258 11.65 -18.19 -3.97
CA ARG A 258 12.11 -16.84 -3.59
C ARG A 258 13.19 -16.31 -4.52
N ILE A 259 14.20 -17.12 -4.80
CA ILE A 259 15.30 -16.78 -5.73
C ILE A 259 14.73 -16.53 -7.12
N ARG A 260 13.77 -17.35 -7.57
CA ARG A 260 13.15 -17.21 -8.88
C ARG A 260 12.30 -15.95 -9.00
N LYS A 261 11.50 -15.63 -7.98
CA LYS A 261 10.77 -14.36 -7.90
C LYS A 261 11.74 -13.17 -7.99
N PHE A 262 12.85 -13.22 -7.25
CA PHE A 262 13.85 -12.16 -7.27
C PHE A 262 14.48 -11.99 -8.67
N ARG A 263 14.85 -13.09 -9.33
CA ARG A 263 15.38 -13.08 -10.71
C ARG A 263 14.37 -12.52 -11.71
N ALA A 264 13.10 -12.93 -11.61
CA ALA A 264 12.04 -12.45 -12.50
C ALA A 264 11.80 -10.93 -12.34
N LEU A 265 11.81 -10.43 -11.10
CA LEU A 265 11.73 -8.99 -10.84
C LEU A 265 12.95 -8.22 -11.37
N LYS A 266 14.15 -8.80 -11.23
CA LYS A 266 15.38 -8.19 -11.76
C LYS A 266 15.35 -8.08 -13.29
N LYS A 267 14.89 -9.12 -13.99
CA LYS A 267 14.71 -9.10 -15.45
C LYS A 267 13.67 -8.07 -15.90
N LEU A 268 12.55 -7.94 -15.19
CA LEU A 268 11.57 -6.88 -15.47
C LEU A 268 12.16 -5.48 -15.25
N GLN A 269 12.93 -5.30 -14.18
CA GLN A 269 13.60 -4.02 -13.89
C GLN A 269 14.66 -3.68 -14.95
N GLU A 270 15.45 -4.64 -15.40
CA GLU A 270 16.41 -4.48 -16.50
C GLU A 270 15.69 -4.13 -17.81
N HIS A 271 14.56 -4.79 -18.09
CA HIS A 271 13.71 -4.46 -19.23
C HIS A 271 13.19 -3.03 -19.14
N PHE A 272 12.69 -2.57 -17.98
CA PHE A 272 12.20 -1.18 -17.84
C PHE A 272 13.31 -0.13 -17.96
N LYS A 273 14.54 -0.43 -17.53
CA LYS A 273 15.71 0.44 -17.73
C LYS A 273 16.06 0.63 -19.21
N LEU A 274 15.92 -0.42 -20.03
CA LEU A 274 16.17 -0.34 -21.48
C LEU A 274 15.21 0.60 -22.22
N PHE A 275 14.02 0.85 -21.64
CA PHE A 275 13.00 1.75 -22.21
C PHE A 275 12.99 3.15 -21.57
N GLY A 276 14.04 3.53 -20.82
CA GLY A 276 14.21 4.90 -20.32
C GLY A 276 13.34 5.29 -19.13
N TYR A 277 12.65 4.33 -18.50
CA TYR A 277 11.88 4.57 -17.27
C TYR A 277 12.78 4.33 -16.05
N GLU A 278 13.57 5.33 -15.68
CA GLU A 278 14.25 5.36 -14.38
C GLU A 278 13.25 5.77 -13.28
N SER A 279 13.27 5.05 -12.16
CA SER A 279 12.71 5.49 -10.88
C SER A 279 13.82 6.06 -10.02
#